data_AF-A0A248TF51-F1
#
_entry.id   AF-A0A248TF51-F1
#
_cell.length_a   1.000
_cell.length_b   1.000
_cell.length_c   1.000
_cell.angle_alpha   90.00
_cell.angle_beta   90.00
_cell.angle_gamma   90.00
#
_symmetry.space_group_name_H-M   'P 1'
#
loop_
_entity.id
_entity.type
_entity.pdbx_description
1 polymer ?
#
loop_
_entity_poly.entity_id
_entity_poly.type
_entity_poly.pdbx_seq_one_letter_code
_entity_poly.pdbx_strand_id
1 'polypeptide(L)'
;MTFDILFLLFIQFVLPVVFSFSLWKGKVHSKLDWLLQATMTGLLILWLFFSSPWDLFSYYLRFLILVFFIAAVFLSWKKVNKLPFKTEFNLSQKISMVIYGLLILVFGYYNVSTFSGFSTNMKAVQLDFPLHDGVYYVGQGGSHVQINYHHAHESQAYAVDIVKLNALGSRATGIYPNELDKYEIFGDELTSPCTGEVVQAENDLADLVPPNADPKNAAGNSVVISCEGVEVLLAHMQEGSVRVQSGDRVEVGEPIGLVGNSGNTSEPHLHIHAEKDGKGVPIEFDGRFLVRNSIVW
;
A
#
# COMPACT_ATOMS: atom_id res chain seq x y z
N MET A 1 -2.01 15.38 -9.19
CA MET A 1 -2.37 14.12 -9.84
C MET A 1 -1.43 13.72 -10.98
N THR A 2 -1.40 14.40 -12.14
CA THR A 2 -0.53 13.99 -13.26
C THR A 2 0.95 13.98 -12.88
N PHE A 3 1.42 15.00 -12.15
CA PHE A 3 2.80 15.05 -11.65
C PHE A 3 3.11 13.88 -10.70
N ASP A 4 2.20 13.56 -9.77
CA ASP A 4 2.39 12.49 -8.79
C ASP A 4 2.47 11.12 -9.45
N ILE A 5 1.61 10.87 -10.45
CA ILE A 5 1.65 9.63 -11.25
C ILE A 5 2.97 9.53 -12.03
N LEU A 6 3.42 10.62 -12.65
CA LEU A 6 4.71 10.64 -13.37
C LEU A 6 5.90 10.43 -12.43
N PHE A 7 5.84 11.02 -11.24
CA PHE A 7 6.85 10.85 -10.20
C PHE A 7 6.88 9.39 -9.70
N LEU A 8 5.72 8.79 -9.42
CA LEU A 8 5.61 7.39 -9.04
C LEU A 8 6.15 6.47 -10.14
N LEU A 9 5.80 6.71 -11.42
CA LEU A 9 6.33 5.95 -12.55
C LEU A 9 7.87 6.04 -12.61
N PHE A 10 8.41 7.23 -12.43
CA PHE A 10 9.86 7.43 -12.42
C PHE A 10 10.53 6.66 -11.28
N ILE A 11 10.02 6.79 -10.05
CA ILE A 11 10.59 6.14 -8.87
C ILE A 11 10.44 4.61 -8.93
N GLN A 12 9.28 4.10 -9.33
CA GLN A 12 9.01 2.66 -9.37
C GLN A 12 9.70 1.95 -10.53
N PHE A 13 9.81 2.57 -11.71
CA PHE A 13 10.30 1.87 -12.90
C PHE A 13 11.61 2.42 -13.43
N VAL A 14 11.72 3.74 -13.62
CA VAL A 14 12.90 4.33 -14.28
C VAL A 14 14.12 4.21 -13.38
N LEU A 15 14.00 4.65 -12.12
CA LEU A 15 15.12 4.70 -11.18
C LEU A 15 15.76 3.33 -10.90
N PRO A 16 15.01 2.27 -10.49
CA PRO A 16 15.60 0.96 -10.21
C PRO A 16 16.15 0.28 -11.47
N VAL A 17 15.55 0.51 -12.65
CA VAL A 17 16.07 -0.02 -13.92
C VAL A 17 17.39 0.68 -14.27
N VAL A 18 17.48 2.00 -14.15
CA VAL A 18 18.72 2.75 -14.41
C VAL A 18 19.84 2.30 -13.48
N PHE A 19 19.58 2.14 -12.18
CA PHE A 19 20.61 1.68 -11.25
C PHE A 19 21.03 0.23 -11.49
N SER A 20 20.07 -0.66 -11.76
CA SER A 20 20.37 -2.07 -12.09
C SER A 20 21.13 -2.18 -13.42
N PHE A 21 20.77 -1.39 -14.43
CA PHE A 21 21.50 -1.34 -15.69
C PHE A 21 22.92 -0.78 -15.52
N SER A 22 23.07 0.28 -14.72
CA SER A 22 24.38 0.83 -14.34
C SER A 22 25.23 -0.21 -13.62
N LEU A 23 24.66 -1.01 -12.71
CA LEU A 23 25.37 -2.11 -12.04
C LEU A 23 25.83 -3.18 -13.05
N TRP A 24 25.01 -3.50 -14.05
CA TRP A 24 25.32 -4.51 -15.07
C TRP A 24 26.37 -4.04 -16.10
N LYS A 25 26.19 -2.84 -16.66
CA LYS A 25 26.95 -2.33 -17.81
C LYS A 25 27.98 -1.27 -17.46
N GLY A 26 27.89 -0.68 -16.26
CA GLY A 26 28.82 0.33 -15.78
C GLY A 26 30.24 -0.19 -15.60
N LYS A 27 31.17 0.76 -15.49
CA LYS A 27 32.57 0.48 -15.15
C LYS A 27 32.67 0.33 -13.65
N VAL A 28 33.17 -0.81 -13.21
CA VAL A 28 33.38 -1.11 -11.79
C VAL A 28 34.85 -1.39 -11.57
N HIS A 29 35.45 -0.73 -10.58
CA HIS A 29 36.90 -0.70 -10.44
C HIS A 29 37.44 -1.66 -9.39
N SER A 30 36.61 -2.05 -8.43
CA SER A 30 36.96 -2.96 -7.35
C SER A 30 35.72 -3.70 -6.84
N LYS A 31 35.91 -4.79 -6.07
CA LYS A 31 34.76 -5.48 -5.45
C LYS A 31 34.04 -4.60 -4.43
N LEU A 32 34.75 -3.70 -3.74
CA LEU A 32 34.14 -2.77 -2.79
C LEU A 32 33.20 -1.77 -3.48
N ASP A 33 33.62 -1.21 -4.61
CA ASP A 33 32.81 -0.30 -5.43
C ASP A 33 31.53 -1.01 -5.93
N TRP A 34 31.68 -2.23 -6.46
CA TRP A 34 30.56 -3.08 -6.84
C TRP A 34 29.60 -3.34 -5.67
N LEU A 35 30.15 -3.71 -4.51
CA LEU A 35 29.36 -4.07 -3.33
C LEU A 35 28.51 -2.87 -2.87
N LEU A 36 29.10 -1.68 -2.81
CA LEU A 36 28.36 -0.47 -2.43
C LEU A 36 27.22 -0.17 -3.41
N GLN A 37 27.48 -0.23 -4.72
CA GLN A 37 26.44 0.00 -5.72
C GLN A 37 25.34 -1.07 -5.69
N ALA A 38 25.72 -2.34 -5.56
CA ALA A 38 24.78 -3.46 -5.47
C ALA A 38 23.92 -3.40 -4.21
N THR A 39 24.52 -3.09 -3.05
CA THR A 39 23.80 -2.91 -1.79
C THR A 39 22.84 -1.73 -1.86
N MET A 40 23.29 -0.57 -2.36
CA MET A 40 22.42 0.60 -2.54
C MET A 40 21.23 0.29 -3.44
N THR A 41 21.47 -0.30 -4.61
CA THR A 41 20.41 -0.66 -5.58
C THR A 41 19.46 -1.71 -5.00
N GLY A 42 20.00 -2.70 -4.28
CA GLY A 42 19.21 -3.73 -3.62
C GLY A 42 18.30 -3.17 -2.52
N LEU A 43 18.80 -2.24 -1.70
CA LEU A 43 18.00 -1.58 -0.66
C LEU A 43 16.89 -0.69 -1.25
N LEU A 44 17.19 0.04 -2.34
CA LEU A 44 16.17 0.79 -3.09
C LEU A 44 15.06 -0.16 -3.57
N ILE A 45 15.43 -1.25 -4.25
CA ILE A 45 14.45 -2.20 -4.82
C ILE A 45 13.67 -2.91 -3.71
N LEU A 46 14.32 -3.28 -2.61
CA LEU A 46 13.66 -3.89 -1.46
C LEU A 46 12.60 -2.94 -0.86
N TRP A 47 12.95 -1.67 -0.67
CA TRP A 47 12.02 -0.66 -0.19
C TRP A 47 10.84 -0.51 -1.14
N LEU A 48 11.09 -0.31 -2.44
CA LEU A 48 10.03 -0.19 -3.45
C LEU A 48 9.11 -1.42 -3.45
N PHE A 49 9.68 -2.61 -3.39
CA PHE A 49 8.93 -3.87 -3.44
C PHE A 49 7.88 -3.96 -2.33
N PHE A 50 8.21 -3.52 -1.12
CA PHE A 50 7.34 -3.63 0.04
C PHE A 50 6.50 -2.38 0.33
N SER A 51 6.95 -1.18 -0.06
CA SER A 51 6.27 0.07 0.31
C SER A 51 5.58 0.81 -0.84
N SER A 52 5.86 0.47 -2.10
CA SER A 52 5.24 1.19 -3.23
C SER A 52 3.80 0.72 -3.49
N PRO A 53 2.91 1.61 -3.99
CA PRO A 53 1.58 1.23 -4.48
C PRO A 53 1.69 0.57 -5.86
N TRP A 54 1.72 -0.77 -5.90
CA TRP A 54 1.89 -1.53 -7.15
C TRP A 54 0.58 -1.72 -7.92
N ASP A 55 -0.54 -1.67 -7.22
CA ASP A 55 -1.92 -1.73 -7.70
C ASP A 55 -2.27 -0.66 -8.75
N LEU A 56 -1.59 0.49 -8.73
CA LEU A 56 -1.77 1.58 -9.69
C LEU A 56 -1.40 1.18 -11.13
N PHE A 57 -0.38 0.33 -11.30
CA PHE A 57 0.12 -0.09 -12.61
C PHE A 57 -0.13 -1.57 -12.84
N SER A 58 0.44 -2.42 -11.98
CA SER A 58 0.20 -3.86 -11.89
C SER A 58 1.06 -4.42 -10.76
N TYR A 59 0.42 -5.13 -9.86
CA TYR A 59 1.04 -5.86 -8.76
C TYR A 59 2.20 -6.75 -9.21
N TYR A 60 2.10 -7.35 -10.40
CA TYR A 60 3.09 -8.31 -10.89
C TYR A 60 4.40 -7.66 -11.35
N LEU A 61 4.39 -6.37 -11.71
CA LEU A 61 5.58 -5.70 -12.24
C LEU A 61 6.73 -5.60 -11.22
N ARG A 62 6.43 -5.60 -9.92
CA ARG A 62 7.44 -5.60 -8.86
C ARG A 62 8.39 -6.80 -8.95
N PHE A 63 7.89 -7.95 -9.40
CA PHE A 63 8.69 -9.16 -9.58
C PHE A 63 9.59 -9.04 -10.81
N LEU A 64 9.16 -8.37 -11.88
CA LEU A 64 10.00 -8.14 -13.06
C LEU A 64 11.22 -7.26 -12.71
N ILE A 65 11.02 -6.23 -11.88
CA ILE A 65 12.12 -5.38 -11.41
C ILE A 65 13.10 -6.18 -10.56
N LEU A 66 12.59 -7.02 -9.65
CA LEU A 66 13.44 -7.90 -8.83
C LEU A 66 14.25 -8.88 -9.69
N VAL A 67 13.63 -9.53 -10.67
CA VAL A 67 14.29 -10.45 -11.60
C VAL A 67 15.37 -9.71 -12.41
N PHE A 68 15.06 -8.51 -12.92
CA PHE A 68 16.02 -7.70 -13.65
C PHE A 68 17.24 -7.34 -12.79
N PHE A 69 17.02 -6.96 -11.53
CA PHE A 69 18.10 -6.69 -10.59
C PHE A 69 18.95 -7.92 -10.27
N ILE A 70 18.32 -9.07 -10.01
CA ILE A 70 19.04 -10.33 -9.77
C ILE A 70 19.92 -10.70 -10.99
N ALA A 71 19.37 -10.55 -12.20
CA ALA A 71 20.12 -10.75 -13.42
C ALA A 71 21.29 -9.76 -13.55
N ALA A 72 21.09 -8.47 -13.23
CA ALA A 72 22.14 -7.47 -13.24
C ALA A 72 23.27 -7.78 -12.25
N VAL A 73 22.94 -8.21 -11.03
CA VAL A 73 23.90 -8.67 -10.01
C VAL A 73 24.71 -9.86 -10.53
N PHE A 74 24.04 -10.88 -11.06
CA PHE A 74 24.70 -12.07 -11.58
C PHE A 74 25.63 -11.76 -12.76
N LEU A 75 25.16 -10.98 -13.73
CA LEU A 75 25.94 -10.64 -14.93
C LEU A 75 27.09 -9.68 -14.64
N SER A 76 26.93 -8.76 -13.69
CA SER A 76 28.03 -7.89 -13.23
C SER A 76 29.07 -8.64 -12.42
N TRP A 77 28.66 -9.58 -11.56
CA TRP A 77 29.57 -10.38 -10.75
C TRP A 77 30.57 -11.18 -11.60
N LYS A 78 30.13 -11.72 -12.74
CA LYS A 78 31.03 -12.42 -13.70
C LYS A 78 32.21 -11.56 -14.17
N LYS A 79 32.06 -10.24 -14.18
CA LYS A 79 33.11 -9.27 -14.55
C LYS A 79 33.95 -8.89 -13.34
N VAL A 80 33.32 -8.72 -12.18
CA VAL A 80 33.92 -8.16 -10.96
C VAL A 80 34.65 -9.20 -10.11
N ASN A 81 34.28 -10.48 -10.19
CA ASN A 81 34.82 -11.53 -9.32
C ASN A 81 36.36 -11.69 -9.41
N LYS A 82 36.96 -11.31 -10.53
CA LYS A 82 38.41 -11.31 -10.78
C LYS A 82 39.12 -10.02 -10.33
N LEU A 83 38.38 -8.96 -9.99
CA LEU A 83 38.98 -7.70 -9.54
C LEU A 83 39.51 -7.81 -8.10
N PRO A 84 40.50 -6.98 -7.72
CA PRO A 84 40.90 -6.83 -6.33
C PRO A 84 39.75 -6.28 -5.48
N PHE A 85 39.81 -6.54 -4.17
CA PHE A 85 38.76 -6.04 -3.26
C PHE A 85 38.74 -4.51 -3.21
N LYS A 86 39.92 -3.88 -3.18
CA LYS A 86 40.10 -2.43 -3.15
C LYS A 86 41.19 -2.03 -4.15
N THR A 87 41.05 -0.85 -4.75
CA THR A 87 42.06 -0.19 -5.58
C THR A 87 42.35 1.19 -5.01
N GLU A 88 43.38 1.87 -5.53
CA GLU A 88 43.48 3.31 -5.33
C GLU A 88 42.31 3.99 -6.05
N PHE A 89 41.61 4.88 -5.34
CA PHE A 89 40.44 5.58 -5.85
C PHE A 89 40.80 7.02 -6.22
N ASN A 90 40.40 7.44 -7.42
CA ASN A 90 40.43 8.85 -7.79
C ASN A 90 39.33 9.64 -7.07
N LEU A 91 39.34 10.97 -7.21
CA LEU A 91 38.38 11.84 -6.52
C LEU A 91 36.92 11.53 -6.88
N SER A 92 36.62 11.29 -8.16
CA SER A 92 35.26 10.98 -8.63
C SER A 92 34.74 9.66 -8.05
N GLN A 93 35.59 8.64 -7.96
CA GLN A 93 35.26 7.36 -7.33
C GLN A 93 35.02 7.52 -5.83
N LYS A 94 35.85 8.29 -5.13
CA LYS A 94 35.64 8.60 -3.70
C LYS A 94 34.31 9.31 -3.46
N ILE A 95 33.97 10.30 -4.30
CA ILE A 95 32.67 11.00 -4.24
C ILE A 95 31.52 10.01 -4.46
N SER A 96 31.62 9.15 -5.49
CA SER A 96 30.59 8.13 -5.78
C SER A 96 30.39 7.18 -4.61
N MET A 97 31.47 6.72 -3.98
CA MET A 97 31.39 5.87 -2.78
C MET A 97 30.71 6.57 -1.61
N VAL A 98 30.98 7.86 -1.39
CA VAL A 98 30.29 8.65 -0.36
C VAL A 98 28.80 8.75 -0.67
N ILE A 99 28.43 9.03 -1.93
CA ILE A 99 27.04 9.08 -2.36
C ILE A 99 26.34 7.74 -2.13
N TYR A 100 26.96 6.62 -2.53
CA TYR A 100 26.41 5.29 -2.27
C TYR A 100 26.28 5.01 -0.77
N GLY A 101 27.27 5.39 0.04
CA GLY A 101 27.20 5.27 1.49
C GLY A 101 26.01 6.02 2.09
N LEU A 102 25.77 7.27 1.66
CA LEU A 102 24.62 8.06 2.11
C LEU A 102 23.29 7.44 1.67
N LEU A 103 23.19 6.99 0.41
CA LEU A 103 21.97 6.34 -0.10
C LEU A 103 21.70 4.99 0.58
N ILE A 104 22.72 4.24 0.94
CA ILE A 104 22.59 3.01 1.73
C ILE A 104 21.97 3.33 3.10
N LEU A 105 22.40 4.42 3.75
CA LEU A 105 21.81 4.83 5.03
C LEU A 105 20.34 5.25 4.87
N VAL A 106 20.02 6.01 3.82
CA VAL A 106 18.65 6.45 3.54
C VAL A 106 17.73 5.27 3.24
N PHE A 107 18.07 4.42 2.27
CA PHE A 107 17.23 3.27 1.94
C PHE A 107 17.26 2.20 3.02
N GLY A 108 18.36 2.08 3.77
CA GLY A 108 18.41 1.26 4.97
C GLY A 108 17.38 1.70 6.01
N TYR A 109 17.33 3.00 6.31
CA TYR A 109 16.31 3.58 7.18
C TYR A 109 14.89 3.34 6.66
N TYR A 110 14.63 3.58 5.37
CA TYR A 110 13.30 3.33 4.79
C TYR A 110 12.86 1.86 4.86
N ASN A 111 13.78 0.91 4.69
CA ASN A 111 13.48 -0.51 4.88
C ASN A 111 13.18 -0.81 6.35
N VAL A 112 13.96 -0.29 7.30
CA VAL A 112 13.68 -0.45 8.74
C VAL A 112 12.29 0.10 9.08
N SER A 113 11.95 1.30 8.60
CA SER A 113 10.62 1.91 8.78
C SER A 113 9.49 1.13 8.08
N THR A 114 9.78 0.47 6.96
CA THR A 114 8.81 -0.38 6.27
C THR A 114 8.51 -1.63 7.09
N PHE A 115 9.56 -2.34 7.54
CA PHE A 115 9.42 -3.58 8.28
C PHE A 115 8.97 -3.39 9.73
N SER A 116 9.25 -2.24 10.35
CA SER A 116 8.65 -1.91 11.66
C SER A 116 7.13 -1.78 11.58
N GLY A 117 6.58 -1.47 10.41
CA GLY A 117 5.14 -1.41 10.15
C GLY A 117 4.46 -2.76 10.00
N PHE A 118 5.21 -3.88 9.96
CA PHE A 118 4.66 -5.22 9.68
C PHE A 118 4.08 -5.92 10.91
N SER A 119 4.23 -5.33 12.09
CA SER A 119 3.71 -5.90 13.33
C SER A 119 3.30 -4.81 14.30
N THR A 120 2.56 -5.20 15.32
CA THR A 120 2.16 -4.33 16.43
C THR A 120 2.21 -5.13 17.72
N ASN A 121 2.49 -4.46 18.83
CA ASN A 121 2.47 -5.06 20.16
C ASN A 121 1.09 -4.92 20.83
N MET A 122 0.18 -4.18 20.21
CA MET A 122 -1.20 -4.05 20.69
C MET A 122 -2.01 -5.27 20.28
N LYS A 123 -2.94 -5.67 21.15
CA LYS A 123 -3.87 -6.75 20.84
C LYS A 123 -4.79 -6.29 19.72
N ALA A 124 -4.82 -7.05 18.63
CA ALA A 124 -5.72 -6.79 17.52
C ALA A 124 -7.15 -7.27 17.82
N VAL A 125 -8.12 -6.62 17.18
CA VAL A 125 -9.51 -7.07 17.09
C VAL A 125 -9.63 -7.99 15.88
N GLN A 126 -10.28 -9.14 16.06
CA GLN A 126 -10.50 -10.09 14.98
C GLN A 126 -11.79 -9.70 14.25
N LEU A 127 -11.68 -9.45 12.95
CA LEU A 127 -12.80 -9.14 12.08
C LEU A 127 -12.90 -10.19 10.97
N ASP A 128 -14.11 -10.38 10.46
CA ASP A 128 -14.34 -11.10 9.21
C ASP A 128 -14.02 -10.18 8.02
N PHE A 129 -13.51 -10.75 6.94
CA PHE A 129 -13.13 -9.94 5.78
C PHE A 129 -14.40 -9.54 5.00
N PRO A 130 -14.71 -8.23 4.88
CA PRO A 130 -16.05 -7.77 4.50
C PRO A 130 -16.34 -7.80 2.99
N LEU A 131 -15.45 -8.42 2.20
CA LEU A 131 -15.44 -8.38 0.74
C LEU A 131 -15.24 -9.81 0.21
N HIS A 132 -16.01 -10.20 -0.80
CA HIS A 132 -16.08 -11.58 -1.30
C HIS A 132 -15.89 -11.63 -2.81
N ASP A 133 -15.59 -12.82 -3.34
CA ASP A 133 -15.53 -13.08 -4.79
C ASP A 133 -14.54 -12.18 -5.56
N GLY A 134 -13.30 -12.08 -5.06
CA GLY A 134 -12.28 -11.25 -5.68
C GLY A 134 -10.86 -11.49 -5.18
N VAL A 135 -9.90 -10.84 -5.84
CA VAL A 135 -8.53 -10.72 -5.34
C VAL A 135 -8.36 -9.30 -4.83
N TYR A 136 -8.31 -9.16 -3.52
CA TYR A 136 -8.21 -7.88 -2.85
C TYR A 136 -6.76 -7.56 -2.48
N TYR A 137 -6.43 -6.28 -2.55
CA TYR A 137 -5.10 -5.75 -2.31
C TYR A 137 -5.17 -4.61 -1.30
N VAL A 138 -4.23 -4.60 -0.38
CA VAL A 138 -4.11 -3.56 0.64
C VAL A 138 -3.22 -2.42 0.13
N GLY A 139 -3.85 -1.28 -0.15
CA GLY A 139 -3.19 -0.04 -0.57
C GLY A 139 -2.58 0.73 0.59
N GLN A 140 -3.26 0.76 1.74
CA GLN A 140 -2.76 1.29 3.00
C GLN A 140 -2.99 0.25 4.09
N GLY A 141 -1.98 -0.01 4.91
CA GLY A 141 -2.12 -0.95 6.02
C GLY A 141 -0.77 -1.18 6.71
N GLY A 142 -0.83 -1.62 7.95
CA GLY A 142 0.33 -1.74 8.83
C GLY A 142 0.46 -0.58 9.82
N SER A 143 1.46 -0.68 10.69
CA SER A 143 1.64 0.14 11.90
C SER A 143 2.71 1.22 11.77
N HIS A 144 3.03 1.65 10.53
CA HIS A 144 4.02 2.71 10.30
C HIS A 144 3.67 3.56 9.07
N VAL A 145 3.90 4.87 9.19
CA VAL A 145 3.65 5.89 8.14
C VAL A 145 4.35 5.64 6.80
N GLN A 146 5.31 4.72 6.77
CA GLN A 146 6.07 4.36 5.57
C GLN A 146 5.25 3.50 4.60
N ILE A 147 4.26 2.77 5.14
CA ILE A 147 3.38 1.86 4.40
C ILE A 147 1.90 2.17 4.64
N ASN A 148 1.56 2.94 5.67
CA ASN A 148 0.20 3.34 6.01
C ASN A 148 0.18 4.80 6.47
N TYR A 149 -0.23 5.74 5.62
CA TYR A 149 -0.25 7.15 6.02
C TYR A 149 -1.25 7.41 7.16
N HIS A 150 -2.30 6.59 7.30
CA HIS A 150 -3.29 6.72 8.37
C HIS A 150 -2.68 6.59 9.76
N HIS A 151 -1.53 5.91 9.87
CA HIS A 151 -0.76 5.79 11.11
C HIS A 151 -0.31 7.15 11.69
N ALA A 152 -0.38 8.24 10.90
CA ALA A 152 -0.14 9.59 11.39
C ALA A 152 -1.33 10.19 12.18
N HIS A 153 -2.51 9.56 12.12
CA HIS A 153 -3.75 10.01 12.74
C HIS A 153 -4.17 9.05 13.85
N GLU A 154 -4.45 9.57 15.05
CA GLU A 154 -4.65 8.74 16.25
C GLU A 154 -5.82 7.77 16.13
N SER A 155 -7.00 8.22 15.67
CA SER A 155 -8.19 7.37 15.49
C SER A 155 -8.06 6.34 14.37
N GLN A 156 -7.31 6.68 13.32
CA GLN A 156 -7.18 5.87 12.10
C GLN A 156 -5.87 5.11 12.03
N ALA A 157 -5.11 5.02 13.13
CA ALA A 157 -3.72 4.60 13.10
C ALA A 157 -3.49 3.20 12.49
N TYR A 158 -4.53 2.36 12.45
CA TYR A 158 -4.52 1.00 11.90
C TYR A 158 -5.56 0.81 10.79
N ALA A 159 -6.02 1.90 10.17
CA ALA A 159 -6.89 1.84 9.02
C ALA A 159 -6.25 1.05 7.88
N VAL A 160 -7.11 0.34 7.16
CA VAL A 160 -6.76 -0.47 6.01
C VAL A 160 -7.58 0.03 4.82
N ASP A 161 -6.88 0.43 3.76
CA ASP A 161 -7.51 0.78 2.48
C ASP A 161 -7.37 -0.42 1.55
N ILE A 162 -8.51 -0.93 1.08
CA ILE A 162 -8.60 -2.16 0.30
C ILE A 162 -9.16 -1.82 -1.07
N VAL A 163 -8.48 -2.29 -2.11
CA VAL A 163 -8.94 -2.25 -3.52
C VAL A 163 -9.02 -3.68 -4.07
N LYS A 164 -9.74 -3.87 -5.18
CA LYS A 164 -9.82 -5.13 -5.91
C LYS A 164 -8.89 -5.08 -7.11
N LEU A 165 -8.21 -6.17 -7.40
CA LEU A 165 -7.34 -6.30 -8.56
C LEU A 165 -8.02 -7.08 -9.68
N ASN A 166 -7.86 -6.62 -10.92
CA ASN A 166 -8.18 -7.43 -12.09
C ASN A 166 -7.08 -8.46 -12.37
N ALA A 167 -7.29 -9.26 -13.41
CA ALA A 167 -6.37 -10.31 -13.85
C ALA A 167 -4.96 -9.80 -14.23
N LEU A 168 -4.80 -8.50 -14.53
CA LEU A 168 -3.49 -7.89 -14.80
C LEU A 168 -2.80 -7.40 -13.51
N GLY A 169 -3.44 -7.56 -12.35
CA GLY A 169 -2.95 -7.08 -11.06
C GLY A 169 -3.09 -5.59 -10.87
N SER A 170 -3.93 -4.92 -11.67
CA SER A 170 -4.21 -3.48 -11.57
C SER A 170 -5.56 -3.27 -10.88
N ARG A 171 -5.70 -2.20 -10.11
CA ARG A 171 -6.97 -1.88 -9.42
C ARG A 171 -8.09 -1.34 -10.32
N ALA A 172 -7.76 -1.00 -11.55
CA ALA A 172 -8.68 -0.38 -12.49
C ALA A 172 -8.30 -0.68 -13.94
N THR A 173 -9.27 -0.54 -14.85
CA THR A 173 -9.03 -0.49 -16.29
C THR A 173 -8.54 0.91 -16.68
N GLY A 174 -7.21 1.09 -16.58
CA GLY A 174 -6.52 2.37 -16.77
C GLY A 174 -5.81 2.82 -15.49
N ILE A 175 -4.98 3.87 -15.60
CA ILE A 175 -4.20 4.35 -14.44
C ILE A 175 -5.07 5.15 -13.48
N TYR A 176 -5.90 6.07 -14.00
CA TYR A 176 -6.76 6.92 -13.19
C TYR A 176 -7.98 7.35 -14.03
N PRO A 177 -8.94 6.43 -14.26
CA PRO A 177 -10.10 6.69 -15.11
C PRO A 177 -11.07 7.69 -14.45
N ASN A 178 -11.87 8.38 -15.28
CA ASN A 178 -12.92 9.29 -14.82
C ASN A 178 -14.29 8.58 -14.68
N GLU A 179 -14.34 7.28 -14.96
CA GLU A 179 -15.52 6.44 -14.81
C GLU A 179 -15.33 5.51 -13.61
N LEU A 180 -16.23 5.61 -12.63
CA LEU A 180 -16.11 4.88 -11.35
C LEU A 180 -16.18 3.36 -11.53
N ASP A 181 -16.98 2.89 -12.49
CA ASP A 181 -17.15 1.48 -12.85
C ASP A 181 -15.90 0.84 -13.50
N LYS A 182 -14.89 1.63 -13.85
CA LYS A 182 -13.58 1.12 -14.29
C LYS A 182 -12.66 0.74 -13.13
N TYR A 183 -12.98 1.13 -11.90
CA TYR A 183 -12.29 0.64 -10.71
C TYR A 183 -12.93 -0.68 -10.29
N GLU A 184 -12.13 -1.73 -10.19
CA GLU A 184 -12.65 -3.10 -10.08
C GLU A 184 -13.46 -3.35 -8.80
N ILE A 185 -13.23 -2.54 -7.76
CA ILE A 185 -13.93 -2.65 -6.48
C ILE A 185 -15.24 -1.87 -6.44
N PHE A 186 -15.46 -0.91 -7.34
CA PHE A 186 -16.65 -0.06 -7.28
C PHE A 186 -17.92 -0.90 -7.48
N GLY A 187 -18.84 -0.82 -6.52
CA GLY A 187 -20.06 -1.63 -6.51
C GLY A 187 -19.91 -3.05 -5.93
N ASP A 188 -18.73 -3.43 -5.43
CA ASP A 188 -18.57 -4.70 -4.69
C ASP A 188 -19.45 -4.68 -3.43
N GLU A 189 -20.06 -5.83 -3.11
CA GLU A 189 -20.90 -5.97 -1.93
C GLU A 189 -20.06 -5.96 -0.65
N LEU A 190 -20.49 -5.15 0.31
CA LEU A 190 -19.93 -5.08 1.65
C LEU A 190 -20.79 -5.86 2.63
N THR A 191 -20.16 -6.76 3.37
CA THR A 191 -20.78 -7.48 4.49
C THR A 191 -20.27 -6.96 5.83
N SER A 192 -21.07 -7.13 6.88
CA SER A 192 -20.66 -6.77 8.23
C SER A 192 -19.45 -7.60 8.67
N PRO A 193 -18.33 -6.97 9.08
CA PRO A 193 -17.13 -7.67 9.53
C PRO A 193 -17.25 -8.22 10.96
N CYS A 194 -18.29 -7.85 11.72
CA CYS A 194 -18.51 -8.31 13.09
C CYS A 194 -19.99 -8.32 13.46
N THR A 195 -20.37 -9.16 14.43
CA THR A 195 -21.74 -9.13 15.00
C THR A 195 -21.82 -8.00 16.02
N GLY A 196 -22.79 -7.10 15.85
CA GLY A 196 -22.86 -5.88 16.65
C GLY A 196 -24.10 -5.03 16.42
N GLU A 197 -24.08 -3.84 17.00
CA GLU A 197 -25.11 -2.80 16.81
C GLU A 197 -24.56 -1.70 15.91
N VAL A 198 -25.33 -1.29 14.90
CA VAL A 198 -25.01 -0.14 14.05
C VAL A 198 -25.23 1.13 14.87
N VAL A 199 -24.16 1.87 15.16
CA VAL A 199 -24.25 3.11 15.94
C VAL A 199 -24.41 4.34 15.05
N GLN A 200 -23.88 4.29 13.83
CA GLN A 200 -24.03 5.34 12.82
C GLN A 200 -24.16 4.75 11.42
N ALA A 201 -25.03 5.34 10.59
CA ALA A 201 -25.14 5.04 9.17
C ALA A 201 -25.42 6.33 8.38
N GLU A 202 -24.64 6.58 7.32
CA GLU A 202 -24.78 7.71 6.40
C GLU A 202 -24.91 7.19 4.96
N ASN A 203 -25.87 7.67 4.16
CA ASN A 203 -26.21 7.04 2.87
C ASN A 203 -26.41 8.00 1.67
N ASP A 204 -26.61 9.30 1.92
CA ASP A 204 -27.13 10.23 0.91
C ASP A 204 -26.04 11.08 0.21
N LEU A 205 -24.75 10.84 0.49
CA LEU A 205 -23.66 11.60 -0.13
C LEU A 205 -23.32 11.03 -1.51
N ALA A 206 -23.16 11.92 -2.49
CA ALA A 206 -22.86 11.52 -3.85
C ALA A 206 -21.48 10.89 -3.99
N ASP A 207 -21.37 9.89 -4.88
CA ASP A 207 -20.08 9.39 -5.34
C ASP A 207 -19.38 10.45 -6.22
N LEU A 208 -18.14 10.78 -5.90
CA LEU A 208 -17.39 11.83 -6.59
C LEU A 208 -16.43 11.21 -7.60
N VAL A 209 -16.43 11.72 -8.84
CA VAL A 209 -15.45 11.29 -9.84
C VAL A 209 -14.06 11.79 -9.44
N PRO A 210 -13.04 10.92 -9.31
CA PRO A 210 -11.69 11.34 -9.01
C PRO A 210 -11.16 12.38 -10.01
N PRO A 211 -10.41 13.42 -9.58
CA PRO A 211 -9.89 13.63 -8.22
C PRO A 211 -10.81 14.47 -7.32
N ASN A 212 -12.10 14.62 -7.64
CA ASN A 212 -13.02 15.32 -6.75
C ASN A 212 -13.21 14.52 -5.46
N ALA A 213 -13.26 15.22 -4.34
CA ALA A 213 -13.40 14.65 -2.99
C ALA A 213 -14.18 15.64 -2.11
N ASP A 214 -14.73 15.15 -1.00
CA ASP A 214 -15.41 15.98 0.01
C ASP A 214 -14.68 15.96 1.36
N PRO A 215 -13.71 16.86 1.57
CA PRO A 215 -12.98 16.98 2.84
C PRO A 215 -13.86 17.32 4.05
N LYS A 216 -15.08 17.85 3.85
CA LYS A 216 -15.98 18.19 4.97
C LYS A 216 -16.69 16.95 5.51
N ASN A 217 -16.96 15.98 4.64
CA ASN A 217 -17.58 14.70 4.98
C ASN A 217 -16.58 13.58 4.76
N ALA A 218 -15.53 13.52 5.60
CA ALA A 218 -14.35 12.70 5.33
C ALA A 218 -14.66 11.21 5.08
N ALA A 219 -15.55 10.61 5.89
CA ALA A 219 -15.93 9.21 5.76
C ALA A 219 -16.90 8.94 4.58
N GLY A 220 -17.56 9.97 4.04
CA GLY A 220 -18.64 9.79 3.06
C GLY A 220 -19.81 8.99 3.63
N ASN A 221 -20.49 8.26 2.76
CA ASN A 221 -21.43 7.23 3.20
C ASN A 221 -20.65 6.15 3.93
N SER A 222 -21.16 5.77 5.10
CA SER A 222 -20.42 4.91 6.01
C SER A 222 -21.36 4.20 6.98
N VAL A 223 -20.85 3.11 7.55
CA VAL A 223 -21.49 2.38 8.64
C VAL A 223 -20.46 2.24 9.76
N VAL A 224 -20.88 2.56 10.99
CA VAL A 224 -20.11 2.32 12.20
C VAL A 224 -20.82 1.26 13.04
N ILE A 225 -20.12 0.18 13.36
CA ILE A 225 -20.64 -0.97 14.08
C ILE A 225 -19.92 -1.08 15.42
N SER A 226 -20.67 -1.07 16.52
CA SER A 226 -20.13 -1.37 17.85
C SER A 226 -20.11 -2.89 18.04
N CYS A 227 -18.91 -3.45 18.16
CA CYS A 227 -18.68 -4.87 18.36
C CYS A 227 -17.39 -5.09 19.15
N GLU A 228 -17.33 -6.14 19.96
CA GLU A 228 -16.16 -6.51 20.78
C GLU A 228 -15.57 -5.37 21.66
N GLY A 229 -16.37 -4.36 22.00
CA GLY A 229 -15.93 -3.20 22.78
C GLY A 229 -15.06 -2.19 22.02
N VAL A 230 -15.18 -2.18 20.68
CA VAL A 230 -14.64 -1.18 19.75
C VAL A 230 -15.73 -0.71 18.79
N GLU A 231 -15.46 0.37 18.07
CA GLU A 231 -16.28 0.86 16.97
C GLU A 231 -15.55 0.58 15.65
N VAL A 232 -16.18 -0.16 14.75
CA VAL A 232 -15.63 -0.51 13.43
C VAL A 232 -16.32 0.35 12.37
N LEU A 233 -15.55 1.19 11.70
CA LEU A 233 -16.02 2.05 10.64
C LEU A 233 -15.69 1.44 9.28
N LEU A 234 -16.69 1.37 8.41
CA LEU A 234 -16.57 1.11 6.97
C LEU A 234 -17.01 2.37 6.23
N ALA A 235 -16.14 2.93 5.39
CA ALA A 235 -16.34 4.23 4.75
C ALA A 235 -16.29 4.17 3.22
N HIS A 236 -16.59 5.32 2.61
CA HIS A 236 -16.61 5.54 1.16
C HIS A 236 -17.61 4.66 0.43
N MET A 237 -18.75 4.35 1.07
CA MET A 237 -19.80 3.51 0.49
C MET A 237 -20.52 4.22 -0.65
N GLN A 238 -21.15 3.44 -1.54
CA GLN A 238 -21.84 3.96 -2.73
C GLN A 238 -23.11 4.71 -2.35
N GLU A 239 -23.40 5.79 -3.08
CA GLU A 239 -24.60 6.62 -2.90
C GLU A 239 -25.87 5.77 -2.88
N GLY A 240 -26.68 5.89 -1.83
CA GLY A 240 -27.95 5.20 -1.68
C GLY A 240 -27.85 3.68 -1.47
N SER A 241 -26.65 3.12 -1.27
CA SER A 241 -26.44 1.67 -1.17
C SER A 241 -26.51 1.10 0.25
N VAL A 242 -26.37 1.92 1.29
CA VAL A 242 -26.35 1.47 2.69
C VAL A 242 -27.70 0.84 3.05
N ARG A 243 -27.66 -0.38 3.57
CA ARG A 243 -28.84 -1.24 3.82
C ARG A 243 -29.29 -1.27 5.27
N VAL A 244 -28.57 -0.59 6.15
CA VAL A 244 -28.77 -0.57 7.60
C VAL A 244 -28.92 0.87 8.11
N GLN A 245 -29.48 1.02 9.31
CA GLN A 245 -29.64 2.30 10.00
C GLN A 245 -29.16 2.20 11.45
N SER A 246 -28.92 3.34 12.10
CA SER A 246 -28.59 3.38 13.53
C SER A 246 -29.63 2.64 14.38
N GLY A 247 -29.13 1.80 15.29
CA GLY A 247 -29.93 0.95 16.17
C GLY A 247 -30.21 -0.46 15.62
N ASP A 248 -29.92 -0.72 14.35
CA ASP A 248 -30.02 -2.08 13.80
C ASP A 248 -28.97 -3.00 14.43
N ARG A 249 -29.30 -4.28 14.55
CA ARG A 249 -28.33 -5.34 14.88
C ARG A 249 -27.98 -6.10 13.62
N VAL A 250 -26.69 -6.31 13.42
CA VAL A 250 -26.15 -7.04 12.28
C VAL A 250 -25.36 -8.26 12.73
N GLU A 251 -25.38 -9.31 11.92
CA GLU A 251 -24.52 -10.50 12.08
C GLU A 251 -23.31 -10.45 11.14
N VAL A 252 -22.22 -11.13 11.50
CA VAL A 252 -21.08 -11.32 10.59
C VAL A 252 -21.57 -11.87 9.23
N GLY A 253 -21.10 -11.28 8.14
CA GLY A 253 -21.46 -11.70 6.78
C GLY A 253 -22.80 -11.13 6.30
N GLU A 254 -23.54 -10.39 7.12
CA GLU A 254 -24.77 -9.73 6.69
C GLU A 254 -24.48 -8.59 5.71
N PRO A 255 -25.13 -8.52 4.54
CA PRO A 255 -24.90 -7.43 3.58
C PRO A 255 -25.34 -6.05 4.12
N ILE A 256 -24.43 -5.08 4.13
CA ILE A 256 -24.65 -3.74 4.68
C ILE A 256 -24.61 -2.61 3.63
N GLY A 257 -24.12 -2.88 2.42
CA GLY A 257 -24.14 -1.93 1.31
C GLY A 257 -23.13 -2.29 0.22
N LEU A 258 -22.70 -1.30 -0.55
CA LEU A 258 -21.76 -1.47 -1.66
C LEU A 258 -20.57 -0.51 -1.52
N VAL A 259 -19.40 -0.90 -2.02
CA VAL A 259 -18.22 0.00 -2.11
C VAL A 259 -18.50 1.10 -3.12
N GLY A 260 -18.22 2.35 -2.75
CA GLY A 260 -18.41 3.53 -3.58
C GLY A 260 -17.15 4.38 -3.70
N ASN A 261 -17.38 5.69 -3.78
CA ASN A 261 -16.37 6.73 -3.79
C ASN A 261 -16.89 8.07 -3.21
N SER A 262 -17.74 8.00 -2.19
CA SER A 262 -18.24 9.17 -1.47
C SER A 262 -17.22 9.66 -0.40
N GLY A 263 -17.27 10.94 -0.05
CA GLY A 263 -16.43 11.54 1.00
C GLY A 263 -15.03 11.96 0.56
N ASN A 264 -14.08 12.02 1.50
CA ASN A 264 -12.70 12.48 1.24
C ASN A 264 -11.78 11.33 0.78
N THR A 265 -12.13 10.74 -0.36
CA THR A 265 -11.42 9.61 -0.96
C THR A 265 -10.68 10.04 -2.23
N SER A 266 -9.59 9.36 -2.54
CA SER A 266 -8.82 9.60 -3.76
C SER A 266 -9.30 8.78 -4.97
N GLU A 267 -10.00 7.67 -4.74
CA GLU A 267 -10.49 6.72 -5.73
C GLU A 267 -11.33 5.61 -5.06
N PRO A 268 -12.18 4.86 -5.80
CA PRO A 268 -12.96 3.78 -5.21
C PRO A 268 -12.12 2.76 -4.44
N HIS A 269 -12.39 2.61 -3.15
CA HIS A 269 -11.79 1.65 -2.24
C HIS A 269 -12.67 1.47 -1.00
N LEU A 270 -12.47 0.37 -0.27
CA LEU A 270 -12.98 0.26 1.10
C LEU A 270 -11.95 0.83 2.06
N HIS A 271 -12.33 1.82 2.87
CA HIS A 271 -11.59 2.20 4.08
C HIS A 271 -12.25 1.53 5.28
N ILE A 272 -11.47 0.77 6.05
CA ILE A 272 -11.93 0.13 7.28
C ILE A 272 -10.95 0.35 8.42
N HIS A 273 -11.46 0.69 9.61
CA HIS A 273 -10.67 0.69 10.84
C HIS A 273 -11.53 0.37 12.06
N ALA A 274 -10.88 -0.06 13.14
CA ALA A 274 -11.46 -0.11 14.47
C ALA A 274 -10.88 0.99 15.34
N GLU A 275 -11.72 1.61 16.17
CA GLU A 275 -11.28 2.56 17.18
C GLU A 275 -11.90 2.27 18.55
N LYS A 276 -11.21 2.74 19.58
CA LYS A 276 -11.67 2.71 20.96
C LYS A 276 -11.26 3.99 21.66
N ASP A 277 -12.24 4.71 22.20
CA ASP A 277 -12.03 5.98 22.90
C ASP A 277 -11.24 7.00 22.04
N GLY A 278 -11.54 7.05 20.73
CA GLY A 278 -10.88 7.92 19.75
C GLY A 278 -9.47 7.49 19.33
N LYS A 279 -9.05 6.27 19.68
CA LYS A 279 -7.74 5.70 19.33
C LYS A 279 -7.90 4.48 18.44
N GLY A 280 -7.16 4.45 17.35
CA GLY A 280 -7.12 3.33 16.42
C GLY A 280 -6.59 2.07 17.10
N VAL A 281 -7.31 0.97 16.91
CA VAL A 281 -6.94 -0.36 17.39
C VAL A 281 -6.57 -1.22 16.19
N PRO A 282 -5.51 -2.06 16.26
CA PRO A 282 -5.18 -2.95 15.16
C PRO A 282 -6.33 -3.91 14.86
N ILE A 283 -6.52 -4.21 13.58
CA ILE A 283 -7.48 -5.21 13.12
C ILE A 283 -6.75 -6.35 12.42
N GLU A 284 -7.27 -7.56 12.56
CA GLU A 284 -6.82 -8.76 11.87
C GLU A 284 -7.98 -9.41 11.14
N PHE A 285 -7.69 -9.97 9.97
CA PHE A 285 -8.63 -10.79 9.19
C PHE A 285 -8.05 -12.20 9.10
N ASP A 286 -8.79 -13.20 9.56
CA ASP A 286 -8.32 -14.59 9.69
C ASP A 286 -6.96 -14.72 10.40
N GLY A 287 -6.75 -13.98 11.49
CA GLY A 287 -5.48 -13.93 12.23
C GLY A 287 -4.31 -13.30 11.46
N ARG A 288 -4.58 -12.56 10.37
CA ARG A 288 -3.57 -11.86 9.59
C ARG A 288 -3.66 -10.35 9.83
N PHE A 289 -2.58 -9.78 10.35
CA PHE A 289 -2.39 -8.34 10.36
C PHE A 289 -1.99 -7.87 8.96
N LEU A 290 -2.95 -7.28 8.24
CA LEU A 290 -2.72 -6.90 6.86
C LEU A 290 -1.90 -5.61 6.76
N VAL A 291 -0.86 -5.66 5.95
CA VAL A 291 -0.03 -4.51 5.61
C VAL A 291 -0.15 -4.16 4.13
N ARG A 292 0.30 -2.95 3.76
CA ARG A 292 0.43 -2.59 2.34
C ARG A 292 1.03 -3.73 1.53
N ASN A 293 0.50 -3.95 0.33
CA ASN A 293 0.87 -5.04 -0.57
C ASN A 293 0.43 -6.45 -0.16
N SER A 294 -0.34 -6.60 0.92
CA SER A 294 -1.02 -7.87 1.23
C SER A 294 -2.08 -8.18 0.19
N ILE A 295 -2.25 -9.47 -0.11
CA ILE A 295 -3.33 -9.99 -0.95
C ILE A 295 -4.28 -10.82 -0.08
N VAL A 296 -5.58 -10.67 -0.33
CA VAL A 296 -6.67 -11.47 0.23
C VAL A 296 -7.48 -12.06 -0.94
N TRP A 297 -7.93 -13.31 -0.79
CA TRP A 297 -8.61 -14.12 -1.82
C TRP A 297 -9.78 -14.88 -1.21
#